data_AF-A0AB36G4J8-F1
#
_entry.id   AF-A0AB36G4J8-F1
#
_cell.length_a   1.000
_cell.length_b   1.000
_cell.length_c   1.000
_cell.angle_alpha   90.00
_cell.angle_beta   90.00
_cell.angle_gamma   90.00
#
_symmetry.space_group_name_H-M   'P 1'
#
loop_
_entity.id
_entity.type
_entity.pdbx_description
1 polymer ?
#
loop_
_entity_poly.entity_id
_entity_poly.type
_entity_poly.pdbx_seq_one_letter_code
_entity_poly.pdbx_strand_id
1 'polypeptide(L)'
;MSAAGSGFSSGSGYSVGQAGAYSKLLEGNVFVVSGDSKTVVSTAYNVSAGSGFSSNSGQSQFATMKLDVLSVKPESAGVTTLKGAMAVMDIVETATTNLDQIRADIGSVQNQLQVTINNITVTQVNVKAAESTIRDVDFAAESANFSKYNILAQSGSYAMSQANAVQQNVLKLLQ
;
A
#
# COMPACT_ATOMS: atom_id res chain seq x y z
N MET A 1 -14.52 13.07 7.55
CA MET A 1 -13.60 12.42 8.50
C MET A 1 -14.44 11.47 9.32
N SER A 2 -14.31 10.16 9.12
CA SER A 2 -15.16 9.17 9.80
C SER A 2 -14.88 9.16 11.30
N ALA A 3 -15.93 9.30 12.10
CA ALA A 3 -15.86 9.33 13.57
C ALA A 3 -15.29 8.05 14.22
N ALA A 4 -15.00 7.00 13.44
CA ALA A 4 -14.62 5.67 13.91
C ALA A 4 -13.16 5.53 14.40
N GLY A 5 -12.32 6.57 14.29
CA GLY A 5 -10.89 6.48 14.67
C GLY A 5 -10.37 7.68 15.45
N SER A 6 -11.23 8.63 15.85
CA SER A 6 -10.80 9.88 16.48
C SER A 6 -10.81 9.84 18.02
N GLY A 7 -11.14 8.72 18.66
CA GLY A 7 -11.31 8.63 20.11
C GLY A 7 -12.59 9.30 20.65
N PHE A 8 -13.35 9.97 19.78
CA PHE A 8 -14.64 10.61 20.07
C PHE A 8 -15.83 9.88 19.42
N SER A 9 -15.66 8.60 19.07
CA SER A 9 -16.75 7.76 18.57
C SER A 9 -17.86 7.61 19.63
N SER A 10 -19.10 7.46 19.17
CA SER A 10 -20.23 7.17 20.05
C SER A 10 -19.96 5.91 20.86
N GLY A 11 -19.99 6.02 22.20
CA GLY A 11 -19.66 4.92 23.12
C GLY A 11 -18.26 5.02 23.76
N SER A 12 -17.38 5.90 23.26
CA SER A 12 -16.14 6.22 23.96
C SER A 12 -16.44 7.03 25.24
N GLY A 13 -15.61 6.91 26.27
CA GLY A 13 -15.75 7.66 27.53
C GLY A 13 -15.72 9.19 27.37
N TYR A 14 -15.39 9.69 26.18
CA TYR A 14 -15.34 11.11 25.81
C TYR A 14 -16.57 11.58 25.01
N SER A 15 -17.49 10.68 24.65
CA SER A 15 -18.72 11.03 23.92
C SER A 15 -19.76 11.68 24.86
N VAL A 16 -20.50 12.66 24.33
CA VAL A 16 -21.53 13.40 25.09
C VAL A 16 -22.73 12.48 25.34
N GLY A 17 -23.14 12.30 26.60
CA GLY A 17 -24.34 11.52 26.97
C GLY A 17 -24.11 10.06 27.39
N GLN A 18 -22.86 9.58 27.47
CA GLN A 18 -22.53 8.25 28.01
C GLN A 18 -22.17 8.30 29.50
N ALA A 19 -22.43 7.21 30.23
CA ALA A 19 -22.23 7.10 31.68
C ALA A 19 -20.74 7.19 32.15
N GLY A 20 -19.79 7.21 31.22
CA GLY A 20 -18.38 7.49 31.49
C GLY A 20 -18.20 8.97 31.83
N ALA A 21 -17.97 9.27 33.11
CA ALA A 21 -17.99 10.60 33.72
C ALA A 21 -16.97 11.65 33.21
N TYR A 22 -16.35 11.48 32.05
CA TYR A 22 -15.28 12.37 31.54
C TYR A 22 -15.79 13.54 30.69
N SER A 23 -17.00 13.44 30.12
CA SER A 23 -17.65 14.53 29.38
C SER A 23 -18.46 15.49 30.27
N LYS A 24 -18.56 15.23 31.58
CA LYS A 24 -19.27 16.08 32.58
C LYS A 24 -18.56 17.40 32.94
N LEU A 25 -17.40 17.69 32.33
CA LEU A 25 -16.63 18.91 32.58
C LEU A 25 -17.38 20.20 32.20
N LEU A 26 -18.43 20.11 31.36
CA LEU A 26 -19.12 21.29 30.84
C LEU A 26 -20.46 21.60 31.54
N GLU A 27 -21.09 20.64 32.21
CA GLU A 27 -22.39 20.84 32.87
C GLU A 27 -22.25 21.42 34.29
N GLY A 28 -21.10 21.23 34.96
CA GLY A 28 -20.88 21.68 36.34
C GLY A 28 -20.22 23.07 36.47
N ASN A 29 -19.72 23.65 35.37
CA ASN A 29 -18.70 24.70 35.42
C ASN A 29 -19.15 26.03 34.78
N VAL A 30 -20.45 26.28 34.72
CA VAL A 30 -21.02 27.54 34.23
C VAL A 30 -20.79 28.65 35.27
N PHE A 31 -19.78 29.49 35.06
CA PHE A 31 -19.51 30.68 35.88
C PHE A 31 -20.25 31.90 35.31
N VAL A 32 -21.26 32.39 36.03
CA VAL A 32 -21.95 33.64 35.70
C VAL A 32 -21.19 34.80 36.35
N VAL A 33 -20.52 35.63 35.53
CA VAL A 33 -19.87 36.86 35.99
C VAL A 33 -20.92 37.98 35.99
N SER A 34 -21.65 38.13 37.10
CA SER A 34 -22.56 39.25 37.31
C SER A 34 -21.89 40.33 38.18
N GLY A 35 -21.46 41.43 37.56
CA GLY A 35 -20.88 42.60 38.24
C GLY A 35 -19.36 42.56 38.48
N ASP A 36 -18.82 43.67 38.98
CA ASP A 36 -17.38 43.99 39.25
C ASP A 36 -16.76 43.13 40.37
N SER A 37 -16.86 41.80 40.24
CA SER A 37 -16.43 40.84 41.26
C SER A 37 -15.09 40.22 40.87
N LYS A 38 -14.00 40.94 41.15
CA LYS A 38 -12.59 40.51 40.95
C LYS A 38 -12.26 39.17 41.62
N THR A 39 -13.02 38.78 42.64
CA THR A 39 -12.88 37.51 43.36
C THR A 39 -13.30 36.30 42.53
N VAL A 40 -14.39 36.38 41.75
CA VAL A 40 -14.87 35.27 40.91
C VAL A 40 -13.92 35.02 39.74
N VAL A 41 -13.39 36.09 39.15
CA VAL A 41 -12.46 35.99 38.01
C VAL A 41 -11.10 35.42 38.45
N SER A 42 -10.59 35.82 39.62
CA SER A 42 -9.34 35.27 40.18
C SER A 42 -9.45 33.83 40.69
N THR A 43 -10.66 33.37 41.02
CA THR A 43 -10.91 31.95 41.30
C THR A 43 -10.94 31.12 40.02
N ALA A 44 -11.55 31.61 38.94
CA ALA A 44 -11.72 30.87 37.69
C ALA A 44 -10.49 30.92 36.75
N TYR A 45 -9.75 32.03 36.74
CA TYR A 45 -8.66 32.32 35.80
C TYR A 45 -7.33 32.62 36.49
N ASN A 46 -6.22 32.38 35.80
CA ASN A 46 -4.89 32.81 36.21
C ASN A 46 -4.76 34.32 35.99
N VAL A 47 -4.90 35.09 37.07
CA VAL A 47 -4.75 36.55 37.05
C VAL A 47 -3.35 36.92 37.55
N SER A 48 -2.46 37.30 36.64
CA SER A 48 -1.13 37.84 36.92
C SER A 48 -0.99 39.26 36.36
N ALA A 49 0.01 40.04 36.81
CA ALA A 49 0.29 41.35 36.24
C ALA A 49 0.46 41.25 34.71
N GLY A 50 -0.33 42.01 33.94
CA GLY A 50 -0.35 41.99 32.47
C GLY A 50 -1.34 41.00 31.85
N SER A 51 -2.01 40.15 32.63
CA SER A 51 -3.12 39.33 32.14
C SER A 51 -4.38 40.17 31.89
N GLY A 52 -5.26 39.67 31.03
CA GLY A 52 -6.41 40.42 30.57
C GLY A 52 -7.43 40.81 31.64
N PHE A 53 -7.46 40.07 32.75
CA PHE A 53 -8.31 40.36 33.91
C PHE A 53 -7.56 41.00 35.09
N SER A 54 -6.28 41.39 34.92
CA SER A 54 -5.53 42.12 35.95
C SER A 54 -5.95 43.59 36.04
N SER A 55 -5.77 44.21 37.21
CA SER A 55 -6.13 45.62 37.41
C SER A 55 -5.36 46.50 36.41
N ASN A 56 -6.08 47.42 35.75
CA ASN A 56 -5.52 48.37 34.78
C ASN A 56 -4.93 47.75 33.49
N SER A 57 -5.24 46.49 33.17
CA SER A 57 -4.70 45.81 31.98
C SER A 57 -5.21 46.36 30.65
N GLY A 58 -6.44 46.89 30.61
CA GLY A 58 -7.12 47.34 29.39
C GLY A 58 -7.45 46.22 28.37
N GLN A 59 -7.10 44.96 28.66
CA GLN A 59 -7.02 43.87 27.68
C GLN A 59 -7.90 42.68 28.06
N SER A 60 -9.23 42.83 28.12
CA SER A 60 -10.19 41.85 28.69
C SER A 60 -10.29 40.45 28.03
N GLN A 61 -9.34 40.03 27.19
CA GLN A 61 -9.47 38.83 26.34
C GLN A 61 -8.40 37.73 26.56
N PHE A 62 -7.42 37.94 27.44
CA PHE A 62 -6.27 37.03 27.55
C PHE A 62 -5.98 36.61 29.01
N ALA A 63 -6.70 35.61 29.53
CA ALA A 63 -6.28 34.90 30.72
C ALA A 63 -6.61 33.40 30.59
N THR A 64 -5.67 32.54 30.97
CA THR A 64 -5.85 31.09 30.97
C THR A 64 -6.69 30.67 32.18
N MET A 65 -7.62 29.72 32.01
CA MET A 65 -8.39 29.18 33.14
C MET A 65 -7.50 28.38 34.10
N LYS A 66 -7.80 28.42 35.40
CA LYS A 66 -7.15 27.55 36.38
C LYS A 66 -7.65 26.11 36.21
N LEU A 67 -6.73 25.16 36.19
CA LEU A 67 -7.04 23.73 36.01
C LEU A 67 -7.90 23.17 37.17
N ASP A 68 -7.70 23.70 38.38
CA ASP A 68 -8.43 23.32 39.59
C ASP A 68 -9.94 23.61 39.48
N VAL A 69 -10.29 24.69 38.77
CA VAL A 69 -11.68 25.08 38.49
C VAL A 69 -12.37 24.09 37.59
N LEU A 70 -11.62 23.46 36.68
CA LEU A 70 -12.14 22.47 35.75
C LEU A 70 -12.23 21.08 36.39
N SER A 71 -11.78 20.89 37.64
CA SER A 71 -11.69 19.57 38.29
C SER A 71 -10.93 18.53 37.45
N VAL A 72 -10.11 18.97 36.51
CA VAL A 72 -9.28 18.11 35.67
C VAL A 72 -7.98 17.88 36.43
N LYS A 73 -7.81 16.69 37.00
CA LYS A 73 -6.49 16.27 37.48
C LYS A 73 -5.63 15.96 36.25
N PRO A 74 -4.38 16.45 36.16
CA PRO A 74 -3.47 16.03 35.10
C PRO A 74 -3.17 14.53 35.33
N GLU A 75 -3.88 13.67 34.60
CA GLU A 75 -3.59 12.24 34.58
C GLU A 75 -2.27 12.05 33.83
N SER A 76 -1.34 11.31 34.43
CA SER A 76 -0.07 10.98 33.80
C SER A 76 -0.32 10.21 32.50
N ALA A 77 0.26 10.67 31.39
CA ALA A 77 0.21 9.93 30.14
C ALA A 77 0.90 8.57 30.29
N GLY A 78 0.28 7.48 29.81
CA GLY A 78 0.84 6.13 29.81
C GLY A 78 0.04 5.11 30.60
N VAL A 79 0.67 3.97 30.92
CA VAL A 79 0.06 2.81 31.60
C VAL A 79 0.14 2.93 33.14
N THR A 80 0.64 4.06 33.65
CA THR A 80 0.88 4.27 35.08
C THR A 80 -0.39 4.55 35.87
N THR A 81 -1.51 4.83 35.20
CA THR A 81 -2.83 5.04 35.79
C THR A 81 -3.82 4.02 35.24
N LEU A 82 -4.83 3.62 36.03
CA LEU A 82 -5.85 2.65 35.59
C LEU A 82 -6.54 3.12 34.29
N LYS A 83 -6.88 4.41 34.21
CA LYS A 83 -7.57 5.01 33.06
C LYS A 83 -6.65 5.13 31.85
N GLY A 84 -5.38 5.49 32.06
CA GLY A 84 -4.37 5.52 31.01
C GLY A 84 -4.09 4.13 30.44
N ALA A 85 -4.04 3.09 31.29
CA ALA A 85 -3.88 1.71 30.86
C ALA A 85 -5.05 1.22 29.98
N MET A 86 -6.29 1.54 30.32
CA MET A 86 -7.47 1.22 29.48
C MET A 86 -7.40 1.93 28.13
N ALA A 87 -7.06 3.22 28.09
CA ALA A 87 -6.90 3.94 26.84
C ALA A 87 -5.75 3.38 25.97
N VAL A 88 -4.65 2.95 26.58
CA VAL A 88 -3.54 2.30 25.86
C VAL A 88 -3.97 0.94 25.30
N MET A 89 -4.81 0.17 26.01
CA MET A 89 -5.36 -1.08 25.47
C MET A 89 -6.15 -0.84 24.18
N ASP A 90 -7.05 0.15 24.17
CA ASP A 90 -7.84 0.50 22.98
C ASP A 90 -6.95 0.94 21.80
N ILE A 91 -5.89 1.70 22.09
CA ILE A 91 -4.90 2.13 21.08
C ILE A 91 -4.17 0.92 20.51
N VAL A 92 -3.74 -0.03 21.35
CA VAL A 92 -3.04 -1.24 20.92
C VAL A 92 -3.97 -2.13 20.09
N GLU A 93 -5.22 -2.31 20.49
CA GLU A 93 -6.21 -3.10 19.71
C GLU A 93 -6.48 -2.50 18.33
N THR A 94 -6.54 -1.18 18.24
CA THR A 94 -6.65 -0.47 16.96
C THR A 94 -5.39 -0.66 16.11
N ALA A 95 -4.20 -0.56 16.72
CA ALA A 95 -2.93 -0.76 16.04
C ALA A 95 -2.76 -2.19 15.52
N THR A 96 -3.16 -3.21 16.31
CA THR A 96 -3.12 -4.61 15.88
C THR A 96 -4.07 -4.85 14.72
N THR A 97 -5.29 -4.32 14.79
CA THR A 97 -6.28 -4.44 13.70
C THR A 97 -5.75 -3.84 12.40
N ASN A 98 -5.10 -2.68 12.46
CA ASN A 98 -4.49 -2.06 11.28
C ASN A 98 -3.34 -2.90 10.70
N LEU A 99 -2.48 -3.46 11.55
CA LEU A 99 -1.40 -4.35 11.10
C LEU A 99 -1.95 -5.63 10.46
N ASP A 100 -3.01 -6.20 11.03
CA ASP A 100 -3.65 -7.40 10.49
C ASP A 100 -4.32 -7.13 9.14
N GLN A 101 -4.92 -5.94 8.96
CA GLN A 101 -5.44 -5.52 7.66
C GLN A 101 -4.32 -5.42 6.62
N ILE A 102 -3.19 -4.77 6.94
CA ILE A 102 -2.03 -4.70 6.04
C ILE A 102 -1.50 -6.10 5.70
N ARG A 103 -1.44 -7.01 6.67
CA ARG A 103 -1.02 -8.41 6.43
C ARG A 103 -1.99 -9.15 5.52
N ALA A 104 -3.29 -8.95 5.69
CA ALA A 104 -4.31 -9.54 4.83
C ALA A 104 -4.18 -9.04 3.38
N ASP A 105 -3.96 -7.73 3.19
CA ASP A 105 -3.76 -7.14 1.87
C ASP A 105 -2.51 -7.71 1.19
N ILE A 106 -1.38 -7.80 1.91
CA ILE A 106 -0.16 -8.41 1.40
C ILE A 106 -0.39 -9.89 1.03
N GLY A 107 -1.07 -10.65 1.88
CA GLY A 107 -1.40 -12.05 1.61
C GLY A 107 -2.30 -12.23 0.37
N SER A 108 -3.25 -11.32 0.15
CA SER A 108 -4.09 -11.33 -1.04
C SER A 108 -3.29 -11.08 -2.32
N VAL A 109 -2.37 -10.11 -2.30
CA VAL A 109 -1.49 -9.80 -3.43
C VAL A 109 -0.52 -10.95 -3.70
N GLN A 110 0.02 -11.60 -2.66
CA GLN A 110 0.87 -12.78 -2.82
C GLN A 110 0.15 -13.92 -3.53
N ASN A 111 -1.11 -14.20 -3.16
CA ASN A 111 -1.92 -15.22 -3.84
C ASN A 111 -2.15 -14.86 -5.32
N GLN A 112 -2.47 -13.61 -5.62
CA GLN A 112 -2.64 -13.14 -7.00
C GLN A 112 -1.34 -13.29 -7.82
N LEU A 113 -0.20 -12.93 -7.24
CA LEU A 113 1.11 -13.07 -7.89
C LEU A 113 1.43 -14.54 -8.15
N GLN A 114 1.16 -15.44 -7.21
CA GLN A 114 1.41 -16.86 -7.38
C GLN A 114 0.56 -17.47 -8.50
N VAL A 115 -0.73 -17.13 -8.57
CA VAL A 115 -1.61 -17.56 -9.68
C VAL A 115 -1.15 -16.99 -11.01
N THR A 116 -0.77 -15.71 -11.03
CA THR A 116 -0.28 -15.03 -12.23
C THR A 116 1.01 -15.67 -12.75
N ILE A 117 1.97 -15.95 -11.86
CA ILE A 117 3.22 -16.62 -12.22
C ILE A 117 2.93 -18.00 -12.82
N ASN A 118 2.09 -18.81 -12.17
CA ASN A 118 1.73 -20.13 -12.69
C ASN A 118 1.10 -20.07 -14.09
N ASN A 119 0.20 -19.10 -14.33
CA ASN A 119 -0.41 -18.90 -15.64
C ASN A 119 0.60 -18.45 -16.70
N ILE A 120 1.48 -17.50 -16.36
CA ILE A 120 2.55 -17.01 -17.25
C ILE A 120 3.52 -18.15 -17.60
N THR A 121 3.92 -18.96 -16.64
CA THR A 121 4.82 -20.10 -16.89
C THR A 121 4.22 -21.10 -17.87
N VAL A 122 2.94 -21.46 -17.71
CA VAL A 122 2.25 -22.36 -18.66
C VAL A 122 2.16 -21.71 -20.04
N THR A 123 1.80 -20.43 -20.09
CA THR A 123 1.70 -19.68 -21.35
C THR A 123 3.05 -19.58 -22.04
N GLN A 124 4.13 -19.35 -21.30
CA GLN A 124 5.49 -19.30 -21.83
C GLN A 124 5.92 -20.62 -22.46
N VAL A 125 5.62 -21.76 -21.82
CA VAL A 125 5.92 -23.08 -22.38
C VAL A 125 5.15 -23.30 -23.68
N ASN A 126 3.86 -22.96 -23.71
CA ASN A 126 3.03 -23.10 -24.90
C ASN A 126 3.49 -22.20 -26.05
N VAL A 127 3.82 -20.93 -25.77
CA VAL A 127 4.34 -19.99 -26.77
C VAL A 127 5.69 -20.44 -27.29
N LYS A 128 6.60 -20.91 -26.44
CA LYS A 128 7.91 -21.41 -26.87
C LYS A 128 7.80 -22.67 -27.72
N ALA A 129 6.89 -23.59 -27.38
CA ALA A 129 6.62 -24.77 -28.19
C ALA A 129 6.02 -24.41 -29.57
N ALA A 130 5.11 -23.44 -29.60
CA ALA A 130 4.56 -22.92 -30.85
C ALA A 130 5.64 -22.21 -31.69
N GLU A 131 6.52 -21.43 -31.07
CA GLU A 131 7.66 -20.79 -31.74
C GLU A 131 8.63 -21.84 -32.30
N SER A 132 8.97 -22.87 -31.53
CA SER A 132 9.82 -23.99 -31.96
C SER A 132 9.23 -24.69 -33.19
N THR A 133 7.92 -24.93 -33.22
CA THR A 133 7.24 -25.53 -34.38
C THR A 133 7.33 -24.67 -35.65
N ILE A 134 7.41 -23.34 -35.50
CA ILE A 134 7.46 -22.41 -36.64
C ILE A 134 8.90 -22.13 -37.10
N ARG A 135 9.84 -21.99 -36.17
CA ARG A 135 11.22 -21.57 -36.45
C ARG A 135 12.22 -22.70 -36.52
N ASP A 136 12.03 -23.77 -35.75
CA ASP A 136 13.00 -24.85 -35.71
C ASP A 136 12.74 -25.79 -36.90
N VAL A 137 13.82 -26.14 -37.59
CA VAL A 137 13.78 -27.11 -38.68
C VAL A 137 13.97 -28.52 -38.13
N ASP A 138 13.22 -29.48 -38.67
CA ASP A 138 13.46 -30.89 -38.38
C ASP A 138 14.79 -31.32 -39.03
N PHE A 139 15.81 -31.56 -38.21
CA PHE A 139 17.13 -31.95 -38.67
C PHE A 139 17.13 -33.25 -39.49
N ALA A 140 16.23 -34.19 -39.19
CA ALA A 140 16.14 -35.44 -39.95
C ALA A 140 15.66 -35.18 -41.38
N ALA A 141 14.62 -34.35 -41.53
CA ALA A 141 14.09 -33.95 -42.84
C ALA A 141 15.09 -33.08 -43.62
N GLU A 142 15.70 -32.10 -42.96
CA GLU A 142 16.67 -31.20 -43.60
C GLU A 142 17.96 -31.92 -44.00
N SER A 143 18.46 -32.85 -43.18
CA SER A 143 19.62 -33.67 -43.54
C SER A 143 19.32 -34.57 -44.74
N ALA A 144 18.13 -35.15 -44.83
CA ALA A 144 17.72 -35.96 -45.98
C ALA A 144 17.65 -35.11 -47.26
N ASN A 145 17.07 -33.91 -47.18
CA ASN A 145 17.03 -32.96 -48.29
C ASN A 145 18.44 -32.50 -48.68
N PHE A 146 19.29 -32.14 -47.73
CA PHE A 146 20.68 -31.77 -47.97
C PHE A 146 21.45 -32.90 -48.67
N SER A 147 21.32 -34.14 -48.21
CA SER A 147 21.93 -35.30 -48.88
C SER A 147 21.38 -35.49 -50.30
N LYS A 148 20.07 -35.36 -50.50
CA LYS A 148 19.44 -35.43 -51.83
C LYS A 148 19.99 -34.35 -52.77
N TYR A 149 20.11 -33.10 -52.31
CA TYR A 149 20.64 -32.02 -53.13
C TYR A 149 22.13 -32.19 -53.44
N ASN A 150 22.93 -32.71 -52.50
CA ASN A 150 24.34 -33.04 -52.77
C ASN A 150 24.48 -34.13 -53.83
N ILE A 151 23.70 -35.21 -53.71
CA ILE A 151 23.70 -36.30 -54.71
C ILE A 151 23.23 -35.76 -56.07
N LEU A 152 22.22 -34.89 -56.09
CA LEU A 152 21.71 -34.26 -57.32
C LEU A 152 22.77 -33.35 -57.97
N ALA A 153 23.49 -32.54 -57.18
CA ALA A 153 24.55 -31.67 -57.68
C ALA A 153 25.72 -32.48 -58.28
N GLN A 154 26.13 -33.56 -57.61
CA GLN A 154 27.17 -34.45 -58.10
C GLN A 154 26.73 -35.20 -59.38
N SER A 155 25.49 -35.69 -59.40
CA SER A 155 24.89 -36.36 -60.57
C SER A 155 24.69 -35.39 -61.75
N GLY A 156 24.29 -34.14 -61.48
CA GLY A 156 24.14 -33.09 -62.49
C GLY A 156 25.47 -32.71 -63.14
N SER A 157 26.53 -32.57 -62.35
CA SER A 157 27.89 -32.35 -62.86
C SER A 157 28.36 -33.53 -63.74
N TYR A 158 28.13 -34.77 -63.30
CA TYR A 158 28.44 -35.96 -64.08
C TYR A 158 27.65 -36.01 -65.40
N ALA A 159 26.34 -35.78 -65.35
CA ALA A 159 25.47 -35.73 -66.53
C ALA A 159 25.90 -34.63 -67.52
N MET A 160 26.31 -33.46 -67.02
CA MET A 160 26.81 -32.37 -67.85
C MET A 160 28.13 -32.75 -68.55
N SER A 161 29.04 -33.43 -67.84
CA SER A 161 30.29 -33.94 -68.44
C SER A 161 30.00 -34.99 -69.53
N GLN A 162 29.04 -35.88 -69.30
CA GLN A 162 28.65 -36.91 -70.25
C GLN A 162 27.98 -36.31 -71.50
N ALA A 163 27.10 -35.32 -71.32
CA ALA A 163 26.46 -34.61 -72.42
C ALA A 163 27.50 -33.90 -73.32
N ASN A 164 28.50 -33.26 -72.73
CA ASN A 164 29.59 -32.62 -73.46
C ASN A 164 30.43 -33.65 -74.24
N ALA A 165 30.73 -34.81 -73.63
CA ALA A 165 31.47 -35.88 -74.31
C ALA A 165 30.69 -36.48 -75.50
N VAL A 166 29.37 -36.65 -75.36
CA VAL A 166 28.51 -37.12 -76.46
C VAL A 166 28.51 -36.12 -77.63
N GLN A 167 28.44 -34.81 -77.37
CA GLN A 167 28.51 -33.80 -78.42
C GLN A 167 29.83 -33.87 -79.22
N GLN A 168 30.95 -34.09 -78.54
CA GLN A 168 32.26 -34.27 -79.20
C GLN A 168 32.32 -35.55 -80.05
N ASN A 169 31.67 -36.64 -79.59
CA ASN A 169 31.59 -37.88 -80.37
C ASN A 169 30.75 -37.71 -81.64
N VAL A 170 29.67 -36.92 -81.60
CA VAL A 170 28.88 -36.61 -82.80
C VAL A 170 29.70 -35.81 -83.82
N LEU A 171 30.49 -34.82 -83.36
CA LEU A 171 31.40 -34.06 -84.21
C LEU A 171 32.50 -34.92 -84.86
N LYS A 172 32.91 -36.01 -84.18
CA LYS A 172 33.84 -37.02 -84.74
C LYS A 172 33.21 -37.92 -85.80
N LEU A 173 31.89 -38.12 -85.76
CA LEU A 173 31.15 -38.97 -86.71
C LEU A 173 30.69 -38.21 -87.97
N LEU A 174 30.72 -36.88 -87.95
CA LEU A 174 30.36 -36.00 -89.07
C LEU A 174 31.57 -35.53 -89.90
N GLN A 175 32.79 -35.84 -89.46
CA GLN A 175 34.05 -35.63 -90.20
C GLN A 175 34.47 -36.91 -90.90
#